data_AF-A0A3C2E0M3-F1
#
_entry.id   AF-A0A3C2E0M3-F1
#
_cell.length_a   1.000
_cell.length_b   1.000
_cell.length_c   1.000
_cell.angle_alpha   90.00
_cell.angle_beta   90.00
_cell.angle_gamma   90.00
#
_symmetry.space_group_name_H-M   'P 1'
#
loop_
_entity.id
_entity.type
_entity.pdbx_description
1 polymer ?
#
loop_
_entity_poly.entity_id
_entity_poly.type
_entity_poly.pdbx_seq_one_letter_code
_entity_poly.pdbx_strand_id
1 'polypeptide(L)'
;ADGFIEIFNSSHGIPEKDLVPADERRERILYSGSIGPATLTSHLAQESLSSVKFDIAGPAETEEARQMLAELQRRPNVNYLGVLPASELAKTRGQYAYSLVMWNPTDINQLYASPNKFFETIQAGVPPIAAPHPQCTEIIDRYKCGQVMADWEADSFSKAVTKAMRLFRTDRRGYSDMVAGCLKASKTELKWDIQFRKVVSRLPGARALTGQPAPAV
;
A
#
# COMPACT_ATOMS: atom_id res chain seq x y z
N ALA A 1 4.00 -31.70 9.77
CA ALA A 1 3.94 -30.46 10.56
C ALA A 1 2.67 -29.75 10.15
N ASP A 2 1.62 -29.82 10.97
CA ASP A 2 0.38 -29.09 10.73
C ASP A 2 0.65 -27.62 11.06
N GLY A 3 1.25 -26.95 10.08
CA GLY A 3 1.66 -25.55 10.15
C GLY A 3 0.47 -24.62 9.95
N PHE A 4 0.50 -23.51 10.69
CA PHE A 4 -0.41 -22.39 10.49
C PHE A 4 -0.38 -21.93 9.02
N ILE A 5 -1.55 -21.63 8.46
CA ILE A 5 -1.69 -21.03 7.13
C ILE A 5 -1.94 -19.54 7.32
N GLU A 6 -1.03 -18.73 6.79
CA GLU A 6 -1.22 -17.29 6.70
C GLU A 6 -2.06 -16.93 5.47
N ILE A 7 -3.06 -16.08 5.70
CA ILE A 7 -4.00 -15.57 4.70
C ILE A 7 -3.93 -14.06 4.75
N PHE A 8 -3.67 -13.42 3.61
CA PHE A 8 -3.73 -11.97 3.48
C PHE A 8 -5.08 -11.52 2.93
N ASN A 9 -5.63 -10.46 3.51
CA ASN A 9 -6.84 -9.82 3.00
C ASN A 9 -6.51 -9.04 1.71
N SER A 10 -6.58 -9.73 0.58
CA SER A 10 -6.24 -9.22 -0.75
C SER A 10 -7.51 -9.13 -1.60
N SER A 11 -7.52 -8.22 -2.59
CA SER A 11 -8.65 -8.09 -3.51
C SER A 11 -8.48 -9.03 -4.73
N HIS A 12 -9.41 -8.94 -5.68
CA HIS A 12 -9.33 -9.71 -6.94
C HIS A 12 -8.22 -9.22 -7.90
N GLY A 13 -7.51 -8.15 -7.56
CA GLY A 13 -6.49 -7.53 -8.40
C GLY A 13 -7.04 -6.59 -9.47
N ILE A 14 -6.12 -5.92 -10.16
CA ILE A 14 -6.41 -5.04 -11.30
C ILE A 14 -6.04 -5.80 -12.58
N PRO A 15 -6.90 -5.80 -13.63
CA PRO A 15 -6.55 -6.41 -14.91
C PRO A 15 -5.27 -5.82 -15.50
N GLU A 16 -4.42 -6.64 -16.11
CA GLU A 16 -3.11 -6.20 -16.61
C GLU A 16 -3.20 -5.07 -17.64
N LYS A 17 -4.26 -5.09 -18.47
CA LYS A 17 -4.56 -4.02 -19.44
C LYS A 17 -4.87 -2.66 -18.81
N ASP A 18 -5.26 -2.65 -17.53
CA ASP A 18 -5.66 -1.44 -16.80
C ASP A 18 -4.52 -0.92 -15.90
N LEU A 19 -3.34 -1.59 -15.92
CA LEU A 19 -2.15 -1.14 -15.19
C LEU A 19 -1.47 0.02 -15.93
N VAL A 20 -1.09 1.05 -15.17
CA VAL A 20 -0.33 2.18 -15.70
C VAL A 20 1.17 1.84 -15.71
N PRO A 21 1.87 1.95 -16.86
CA PRO A 21 3.30 1.74 -16.99
C PRO A 21 4.11 2.62 -16.02
N ALA A 22 5.26 2.12 -15.57
CA ALA A 22 6.07 2.77 -14.53
C ALA A 22 6.52 4.19 -14.94
N ASP A 23 6.80 4.39 -16.22
CA ASP A 23 7.28 5.63 -16.83
C ASP A 23 6.17 6.62 -17.22
N GLU A 24 4.91 6.22 -17.16
CA GLU A 24 3.74 7.07 -17.41
C GLU A 24 3.12 7.64 -16.13
N ARG A 25 3.69 7.30 -14.96
CA ARG A 25 3.15 7.71 -13.66
C ARG A 25 3.45 9.16 -13.34
N ARG A 26 2.52 9.79 -12.63
CA ARG A 26 2.66 11.14 -12.10
C ARG A 26 3.71 11.14 -11.01
N GLU A 27 4.59 12.13 -11.05
CA GLU A 27 5.56 12.44 -10.00
C GLU A 27 4.85 13.03 -8.76
N ARG A 28 4.00 12.22 -8.13
CA ARG A 28 3.20 12.55 -6.93
C ARG A 28 3.05 11.30 -6.08
N ILE A 29 2.83 11.50 -4.79
CA ILE A 29 2.58 10.42 -3.83
C ILE A 29 1.12 10.48 -3.36
N LEU A 30 0.45 9.33 -3.36
CA LEU A 30 -0.93 9.21 -2.86
C LEU A 30 -0.95 8.76 -1.40
N TYR A 31 -1.66 9.49 -0.54
CA TYR A 31 -2.20 8.96 0.70
C TYR A 31 -3.71 8.71 0.53
N SER A 32 -4.17 7.50 0.89
CA SER A 32 -5.61 7.20 0.90
C SER A 32 -6.02 6.46 2.16
N GLY A 33 -6.91 7.06 2.95
CA GLY A 33 -7.40 6.53 4.22
C GLY A 33 -7.89 7.65 5.15
N SER A 34 -8.27 7.30 6.38
CA SER A 34 -8.65 8.30 7.38
C SER A 34 -7.51 9.29 7.61
N ILE A 35 -7.83 10.57 7.67
CA ILE A 35 -6.86 11.66 7.87
C ILE A 35 -6.85 11.99 9.36
N GLY A 36 -5.66 12.15 9.94
CA GLY A 36 -5.50 12.55 11.34
C GLY A 36 -4.22 12.03 11.99
N PRO A 37 -4.06 12.29 13.30
CA PRO A 37 -2.86 11.90 14.07
C PRO A 37 -2.61 10.39 14.07
N ALA A 38 -3.68 9.59 14.18
CA ALA A 38 -3.59 8.13 14.19
C ALA A 38 -3.03 7.56 12.88
N THR A 39 -3.11 8.29 11.78
CA THR A 39 -2.58 7.88 10.48
C THR A 39 -1.33 8.64 10.07
N LEU A 40 -0.77 9.45 10.99
CA LEU A 40 0.47 10.20 10.82
C LEU A 40 0.44 11.15 9.62
N THR A 41 -0.75 11.61 9.21
CA THR A 41 -0.86 12.49 8.03
C THR A 41 -0.27 13.87 8.26
N SER A 42 -0.05 14.28 9.51
CA SER A 42 0.68 15.50 9.86
C SER A 42 2.13 15.49 9.34
N HIS A 43 2.73 14.31 9.14
CA HIS A 43 4.08 14.18 8.59
C HIS A 43 4.21 14.75 7.18
N LEU A 44 3.10 14.88 6.44
CA LEU A 44 3.11 15.53 5.13
C LEU A 44 3.43 17.03 5.21
N ALA A 45 3.27 17.66 6.39
CA ALA A 45 3.53 19.09 6.60
C ALA A 45 5.02 19.44 6.75
N GLN A 46 5.93 18.46 6.75
CA GLN A 46 7.37 18.72 6.93
C GLN A 46 7.91 19.67 5.85
N GLU A 47 8.68 20.68 6.26
CA GLU A 47 9.23 21.72 5.37
C GLU A 47 10.23 21.17 4.36
N SER A 48 10.98 20.14 4.76
CA SER A 48 11.89 19.38 3.89
C SER A 48 11.19 18.75 2.68
N LEU A 49 9.86 18.62 2.73
CA LEU A 49 9.03 18.00 1.70
C LEU A 49 8.28 19.01 0.81
N SER A 50 8.60 20.30 0.90
CA SER A 50 7.98 21.37 0.09
C SER A 50 8.08 21.15 -1.43
N SER A 51 9.09 20.41 -1.91
CA SER A 51 9.26 20.05 -3.33
C SER A 51 8.54 18.75 -3.75
N VAL A 52 7.94 18.02 -2.80
CA VAL A 52 7.25 16.75 -3.05
C VAL A 52 5.76 17.01 -3.15
N LYS A 53 5.13 16.52 -4.22
CA LYS A 53 3.69 16.67 -4.44
C LYS A 53 2.93 15.49 -3.85
N PHE A 54 1.92 15.79 -3.04
CA PHE A 54 1.03 14.81 -2.43
C PHE A 54 -0.40 15.01 -2.89
N ASP A 55 -1.10 13.89 -3.09
CA ASP A 55 -2.56 13.87 -3.15
C ASP A 55 -3.06 13.04 -1.96
N ILE A 56 -4.00 13.60 -1.22
CA ILE A 56 -4.59 12.97 -0.04
C ILE A 56 -6.08 12.73 -0.28
N ALA A 57 -6.56 11.54 0.05
CA ALA A 57 -7.96 11.15 -0.09
C ALA A 57 -8.45 10.41 1.15
N GLY A 58 -9.67 10.71 1.58
CA GLY A 58 -10.32 10.04 2.71
C GLY A 58 -10.85 10.99 3.78
N PRO A 59 -11.58 10.45 4.76
CA PRO A 59 -12.33 11.27 5.70
C PRO A 59 -11.43 11.86 6.78
N ALA A 60 -11.73 13.09 7.19
CA ALA A 60 -11.24 13.71 8.43
C ALA A 60 -12.41 13.78 9.43
N GLU A 61 -12.52 12.77 10.28
CA GLU A 61 -13.73 12.55 11.09
C GLU A 61 -13.76 13.39 12.38
N THR A 62 -12.59 13.62 12.99
CA THR A 62 -12.47 14.40 14.22
C THR A 62 -12.21 15.88 13.93
N GLU A 63 -12.47 16.74 14.91
CA GLU A 63 -12.17 18.17 14.78
C GLU A 63 -10.67 18.42 14.58
N GLU A 64 -9.83 17.72 15.33
CA GLU A 64 -8.37 17.75 15.17
C GLU A 64 -7.93 17.32 13.76
N ALA A 65 -8.53 16.26 13.21
CA ALA A 65 -8.27 15.82 11.85
C ALA A 65 -8.69 16.87 10.80
N ARG A 66 -9.83 17.54 11.00
CA ARG A 66 -10.32 18.60 10.10
C ARG A 66 -9.39 19.82 10.14
N GLN A 67 -8.89 20.21 11.31
CA GLN A 67 -7.93 21.30 11.45
C GLN A 67 -6.60 20.95 10.77
N MET A 68 -6.08 19.74 11.01
CA MET A 68 -4.88 19.23 10.34
C MET A 68 -5.04 19.20 8.81
N LEU A 69 -6.19 18.72 8.32
CA LEU A 69 -6.48 18.73 6.89
C LEU A 69 -6.50 20.15 6.33
N ALA A 70 -7.14 21.09 7.01
CA ALA A 70 -7.18 22.50 6.60
C ALA A 70 -5.78 23.12 6.52
N GLU A 71 -4.87 22.77 7.44
CA GLU A 71 -3.46 23.19 7.39
C GLU A 71 -2.72 22.58 6.21
N LEU A 72 -2.88 21.26 5.97
CA LEU A 72 -2.28 20.59 4.82
C LEU A 72 -2.75 21.20 3.49
N GLN A 73 -4.04 21.53 3.38
CA GLN A 73 -4.61 22.16 2.18
C GLN A 73 -4.06 23.56 1.89
N ARG A 74 -3.48 24.26 2.86
CA ARG A 74 -2.81 25.55 2.63
C ARG A 74 -1.45 25.38 1.93
N ARG A 75 -0.90 24.18 1.92
CA ARG A 75 0.41 23.92 1.29
C ARG A 75 0.24 23.74 -0.22
N PRO A 76 1.02 24.43 -1.06
CA PRO A 76 0.85 24.39 -2.52
C PRO A 76 1.18 23.02 -3.14
N ASN A 77 1.89 22.17 -2.40
CA ASN A 77 2.31 20.84 -2.82
C ASN A 77 1.38 19.71 -2.31
N VAL A 78 0.26 20.04 -1.66
CA VAL A 78 -0.73 19.05 -1.19
C VAL A 78 -2.08 19.33 -1.82
N ASN A 79 -2.70 18.30 -2.40
CA ASN A 79 -4.06 18.37 -2.94
C ASN A 79 -4.98 17.40 -2.20
N TYR A 80 -6.14 17.88 -1.74
CA TYR A 80 -7.15 17.03 -1.13
C TYR A 80 -8.20 16.63 -2.17
N LEU A 81 -8.36 15.32 -2.37
CA LEU A 81 -9.26 14.73 -3.35
C LEU A 81 -10.68 14.47 -2.80
N GLY A 82 -10.93 14.75 -1.53
CA GLY A 82 -12.18 14.37 -0.87
C GLY A 82 -12.21 12.90 -0.46
N VAL A 83 -13.42 12.40 -0.19
CA VAL A 83 -13.69 10.99 0.04
C VAL A 83 -14.08 10.35 -1.29
N LEU A 84 -13.17 9.55 -1.86
CA LEU A 84 -13.41 8.88 -3.14
C LEU A 84 -14.11 7.54 -2.93
N PRO A 85 -15.05 7.16 -3.82
CA PRO A 85 -15.56 5.79 -3.89
C PRO A 85 -14.41 4.80 -4.10
N ALA A 86 -14.52 3.59 -3.52
CA ALA A 86 -13.47 2.57 -3.61
C ALA A 86 -13.10 2.20 -5.06
N SER A 87 -14.10 2.17 -5.96
CA SER A 87 -13.89 1.89 -7.38
C SER A 87 -13.12 3.00 -8.11
N GLU A 88 -13.33 4.26 -7.73
CA GLU A 88 -12.59 5.39 -8.26
C GLU A 88 -11.17 5.42 -7.71
N LEU A 89 -11.01 5.22 -6.40
CA LEU A 89 -9.69 5.14 -5.76
C LEU A 89 -8.84 4.03 -6.38
N ALA A 90 -9.42 2.87 -6.67
CA ALA A 90 -8.73 1.76 -7.33
C ALA A 90 -8.21 2.15 -8.72
N LYS A 91 -8.98 2.89 -9.52
CA LYS A 91 -8.59 3.38 -10.85
C LYS A 91 -7.51 4.47 -10.76
N THR A 92 -7.64 5.39 -9.81
CA THR A 92 -6.73 6.53 -9.68
C THR A 92 -5.38 6.10 -9.12
N ARG A 93 -5.32 5.08 -8.25
CA ARG A 93 -4.11 4.65 -7.56
C ARG A 93 -2.94 4.36 -8.50
N GLY A 94 -3.19 3.65 -9.61
CA GLY A 94 -2.15 3.26 -10.56
C GLY A 94 -1.36 4.43 -11.17
N GLN A 95 -1.93 5.65 -11.12
CA GLN A 95 -1.33 6.84 -11.73
C GLN A 95 -0.21 7.48 -10.90
N TYR A 96 -0.01 7.07 -9.64
CA TYR A 96 0.95 7.69 -8.73
C TYR A 96 2.30 6.98 -8.71
N ALA A 97 3.37 7.73 -8.48
CA ALA A 97 4.71 7.18 -8.31
C ALA A 97 4.80 6.25 -7.09
N TYR A 98 4.18 6.64 -5.98
CA TYR A 98 4.16 5.89 -4.72
C TYR A 98 2.83 6.06 -3.99
N SER A 99 2.55 5.15 -3.07
CA SER A 99 1.46 5.31 -2.10
C SER A 99 1.95 5.17 -0.66
N LEU A 100 1.43 6.01 0.25
CA LEU A 100 1.77 5.99 1.67
C LEU A 100 0.94 4.94 2.43
N VAL A 101 1.63 4.09 3.20
CA VAL A 101 1.02 3.07 4.05
C VAL A 101 1.56 3.22 5.47
N MET A 102 0.91 4.07 6.26
CA MET A 102 1.35 4.36 7.63
C MET A 102 0.15 4.58 8.55
N TRP A 103 0.37 4.26 9.83
CA TRP A 103 -0.46 4.63 10.98
C TRP A 103 0.38 4.49 12.25
N ASN A 104 -0.02 5.18 13.31
CA ASN A 104 0.63 5.08 14.62
C ASN A 104 0.08 3.87 15.37
N PRO A 105 0.87 2.81 15.64
CA PRO A 105 0.37 1.65 16.36
C PRO A 105 0.35 1.92 17.87
N THR A 106 -0.82 2.20 18.43
CA THR A 106 -0.96 2.43 19.89
C THR A 106 -1.10 1.13 20.69
N ASP A 107 -1.28 0.00 20.02
CA ASP A 107 -1.42 -1.32 20.61
C ASP A 107 -0.91 -2.44 19.68
N ILE A 108 -0.86 -3.67 20.20
CA ILE A 108 -0.36 -4.84 19.46
C ILE A 108 -1.22 -5.18 18.24
N ASN A 109 -2.54 -4.97 18.30
CA ASN A 109 -3.44 -5.27 17.20
C ASN A 109 -3.16 -4.31 16.03
N GLN A 110 -2.90 -3.05 16.33
CA GLN A 110 -2.52 -2.05 15.33
C GLN A 110 -1.10 -2.30 14.81
N LEU A 111 -0.16 -2.71 15.65
CA LEU A 111 1.22 -3.01 15.22
C LEU A 111 1.25 -4.13 14.17
N TYR A 112 0.52 -5.21 14.43
CA TYR A 112 0.45 -6.40 13.57
C TYR A 112 -0.75 -6.41 12.62
N ALA A 113 -1.46 -5.27 12.48
CA ALA A 113 -2.59 -5.18 11.57
C ALA A 113 -2.18 -5.45 10.13
N SER A 114 -3.11 -6.04 9.37
CA SER A 114 -2.96 -6.33 7.95
C SER A 114 -3.76 -5.31 7.13
N PRO A 115 -3.15 -4.22 6.66
CA PRO A 115 -3.89 -3.11 6.06
C PRO A 115 -4.27 -3.39 4.59
N ASN A 116 -5.57 -3.35 4.26
CA ASN A 116 -6.05 -3.53 2.89
C ASN A 116 -5.35 -2.59 1.88
N LYS A 117 -5.14 -1.32 2.28
CA LYS A 117 -4.48 -0.29 1.45
C LYS A 117 -3.07 -0.71 0.97
N PHE A 118 -2.36 -1.54 1.74
CA PHE A 118 -1.05 -2.07 1.35
C PHE A 118 -1.14 -3.06 0.20
N PHE A 119 -2.03 -4.05 0.32
CA PHE A 119 -2.23 -5.03 -0.75
C PHE A 119 -2.81 -4.37 -2.00
N GLU A 120 -3.72 -3.43 -1.82
CA GLU A 120 -4.33 -2.66 -2.91
C GLU A 120 -3.31 -1.82 -3.70
N THR A 121 -2.32 -1.21 -3.04
CA THR A 121 -1.25 -0.49 -3.75
C THR A 121 -0.32 -1.43 -4.50
N ILE A 122 0.05 -2.56 -3.91
CA ILE A 122 0.86 -3.58 -4.58
C ILE A 122 0.14 -4.14 -5.81
N GLN A 123 -1.17 -4.41 -5.70
CA GLN A 123 -1.99 -4.89 -6.82
C GLN A 123 -2.14 -3.87 -7.94
N ALA A 124 -2.06 -2.56 -7.65
CA ALA A 124 -1.99 -1.51 -8.66
C ALA A 124 -0.59 -1.37 -9.29
N GLY A 125 0.37 -2.20 -8.87
CA GLY A 125 1.77 -2.07 -9.27
C GLY A 125 2.44 -0.83 -8.70
N VAL A 126 1.86 -0.18 -7.69
CA VAL A 126 2.35 1.06 -7.10
C VAL A 126 3.14 0.75 -5.83
N PRO A 127 4.46 1.05 -5.80
CA PRO A 127 5.26 0.73 -4.64
C PRO A 127 4.79 1.50 -3.39
N PRO A 128 4.52 0.81 -2.26
CA PRO A 128 4.28 1.49 -0.98
C PRO A 128 5.55 2.13 -0.43
N ILE A 129 5.39 3.29 0.19
CA ILE A 129 6.27 3.78 1.25
C ILE A 129 5.54 3.49 2.56
N ALA A 130 6.02 2.51 3.30
CA ALA A 130 5.34 1.99 4.48
C ALA A 130 6.05 2.36 5.78
N ALA A 131 5.29 2.62 6.84
CA ALA A 131 5.82 2.60 8.20
C ALA A 131 6.23 1.14 8.57
N PRO A 132 7.13 0.93 9.55
CA PRO A 132 7.76 -0.38 9.80
C PRO A 132 6.87 -1.39 10.53
N HIS A 133 5.64 -1.56 10.07
CA HIS A 133 4.75 -2.64 10.49
C HIS A 133 5.34 -3.99 10.05
N PRO A 134 5.42 -5.01 10.92
CA PRO A 134 6.11 -6.26 10.63
C PRO A 134 5.70 -6.92 9.30
N GLN A 135 4.40 -7.02 9.03
CA GLN A 135 3.89 -7.61 7.79
C GLN A 135 4.24 -6.80 6.54
N CYS A 136 4.15 -5.46 6.62
CA CYS A 136 4.54 -4.60 5.51
C CYS A 136 6.04 -4.74 5.21
N THR A 137 6.87 -4.74 6.26
CA THR A 137 8.32 -4.91 6.16
C THR A 137 8.69 -6.24 5.53
N GLU A 138 8.09 -7.33 6.01
CA GLU A 138 8.35 -8.67 5.49
C GLU A 138 8.02 -8.79 3.99
N ILE A 139 6.84 -8.31 3.58
CA ILE A 139 6.41 -8.40 2.19
C ILE A 139 7.27 -7.49 1.29
N ILE A 140 7.57 -6.27 1.73
CA ILE A 140 8.44 -5.35 0.98
C ILE A 140 9.82 -5.96 0.80
N ASP A 141 10.40 -6.55 1.85
CA ASP A 141 11.74 -7.15 1.76
C ASP A 141 11.76 -8.39 0.87
N ARG A 142 10.75 -9.25 0.98
CA ARG A 142 10.60 -10.48 0.19
C ARG A 142 10.46 -10.19 -1.31
N TYR A 143 9.63 -9.21 -1.68
CA TYR A 143 9.30 -8.92 -3.08
C TYR A 143 10.06 -7.73 -3.68
N LYS A 144 10.83 -7.01 -2.86
CA LYS A 144 11.50 -5.76 -3.23
C LYS A 144 10.54 -4.77 -3.87
N CYS A 145 9.32 -4.70 -3.34
CA CYS A 145 8.20 -4.04 -3.97
C CYS A 145 7.87 -2.66 -3.39
N GLY A 146 8.73 -2.06 -2.56
CA GLY A 146 8.45 -0.80 -1.88
C GLY A 146 9.62 -0.31 -1.02
N GLN A 147 9.33 0.64 -0.13
CA GLN A 147 10.29 1.17 0.84
C GLN A 147 9.68 1.17 2.24
N VAL A 148 10.50 0.87 3.24
CA VAL A 148 10.12 0.89 4.66
C VAL A 148 10.79 2.08 5.35
N MET A 149 10.04 2.83 6.14
CA MET A 149 10.55 3.87 7.03
C MET A 149 11.35 3.25 8.18
N ALA A 150 12.32 3.98 8.74
CA ALA A 150 13.12 3.46 9.86
C ALA A 150 12.31 3.30 11.15
N ASP A 151 11.41 4.24 11.42
CA ASP A 151 10.45 4.28 12.52
C ASP A 151 9.20 5.08 12.10
N TRP A 152 8.30 5.37 13.03
CA TRP A 152 7.07 6.14 12.80
C TRP A 152 7.26 7.66 12.88
N GLU A 153 8.49 8.15 13.07
CA GLU A 153 8.78 9.56 13.29
C GLU A 153 8.79 10.36 11.98
N ALA A 154 8.56 11.67 12.11
CA ALA A 154 8.46 12.58 10.97
C ALA A 154 9.78 12.73 10.18
N ASP A 155 10.93 12.60 10.85
CA ASP A 155 12.24 12.62 10.20
C ASP A 155 12.45 11.37 9.33
N SER A 156 12.12 10.18 9.86
CA SER A 156 12.15 8.93 9.10
C SER A 156 11.21 8.94 7.91
N PHE A 157 10.01 9.51 8.08
CA PHE A 157 9.09 9.74 6.96
C PHE A 157 9.72 10.62 5.88
N SER A 158 10.29 11.77 6.27
CA SER A 158 10.88 12.73 5.33
C SER A 158 12.04 12.12 4.55
N LYS A 159 12.90 11.35 5.22
CA LYS A 159 14.01 10.61 4.59
C LYS A 159 13.50 9.56 3.61
N ALA A 160 12.50 8.77 4.00
CA ALA A 160 11.93 7.73 3.14
C ALA A 160 11.29 8.33 1.88
N VAL A 161 10.48 9.38 2.04
CA VAL A 161 9.86 10.10 0.92
C VAL A 161 10.90 10.71 -0.01
N THR A 162 11.90 11.39 0.54
CA THR A 162 12.97 12.02 -0.26
C THR A 162 13.77 10.97 -1.03
N LYS A 163 14.12 9.84 -0.40
CA LYS A 163 14.80 8.72 -1.05
C LYS A 163 13.94 8.13 -2.18
N ALA A 164 12.65 7.95 -1.95
CA ALA A 164 11.71 7.45 -2.95
C ALA A 164 11.61 8.37 -4.16
N MET A 165 11.38 9.67 -3.95
CA MET A 165 11.28 10.62 -5.05
C MET A 165 12.60 10.79 -5.81
N ARG A 166 13.75 10.73 -5.11
CA ARG A 166 15.06 10.69 -5.77
C ARG A 166 15.20 9.47 -6.67
N LEU A 167 14.85 8.28 -6.17
CA LEU A 167 14.90 7.04 -6.94
C LEU A 167 14.01 7.12 -8.18
N PHE A 168 12.76 7.57 -8.03
CA PHE A 168 11.83 7.77 -9.15
C PHE A 168 12.39 8.70 -10.23
N ARG A 169 13.05 9.79 -9.84
CA ARG A 169 13.62 10.80 -10.77
C ARG A 169 14.91 10.35 -11.46
N THR A 170 15.73 9.54 -10.80
CA THR A 170 17.14 9.33 -11.20
C THR A 170 17.48 7.89 -11.55
N ASP A 171 16.70 6.91 -11.11
CA ASP A 171 16.94 5.49 -11.33
C ASP A 171 15.70 4.78 -11.88
N ARG A 172 15.49 4.95 -13.20
CA ARG A 172 14.35 4.34 -13.91
C ARG A 172 14.35 2.81 -13.82
N ARG A 173 15.53 2.19 -13.82
CA ARG A 173 15.64 0.72 -13.73
C ARG A 173 15.26 0.25 -12.33
N GLY A 174 15.85 0.84 -11.29
CA GLY A 174 15.50 0.51 -9.91
C GLY A 174 14.02 0.74 -9.60
N TYR A 175 13.42 1.82 -10.13
CA TYR A 175 11.97 2.02 -10.01
C TYR A 175 11.16 0.96 -10.74
N SER A 176 11.53 0.63 -11.99
CA SER A 176 10.87 -0.42 -12.78
C SER A 176 10.97 -1.80 -12.12
N ASP A 177 12.11 -2.13 -11.53
CA ASP A 177 12.32 -3.39 -10.80
C ASP A 177 11.42 -3.45 -9.55
N MET A 178 11.24 -2.32 -8.86
CA MET A 178 10.32 -2.21 -7.72
C MET A 178 8.85 -2.42 -8.13
N VAL A 179 8.43 -1.83 -9.25
CA VAL A 179 7.10 -2.05 -9.84
C VAL A 179 6.92 -3.52 -10.24
N ALA A 180 7.92 -4.13 -10.88
CA ALA A 180 7.90 -5.55 -11.21
C ALA A 180 7.79 -6.43 -9.95
N GLY A 181 8.43 -6.03 -8.85
CA GLY A 181 8.26 -6.63 -7.51
C GLY A 181 6.81 -6.60 -7.03
N CYS A 182 6.13 -5.46 -7.16
CA CYS A 182 4.70 -5.34 -6.83
C CYS A 182 3.85 -6.32 -7.67
N LEU A 183 4.06 -6.33 -8.98
CA LEU A 183 3.30 -7.18 -9.90
C LEU A 183 3.56 -8.67 -9.66
N LYS A 184 4.80 -9.04 -9.34
CA LYS A 184 5.16 -10.40 -8.93
C LYS A 184 4.38 -10.78 -7.66
N ALA A 185 4.46 -9.98 -6.61
CA ALA A 185 3.76 -10.22 -5.35
C ALA A 185 2.26 -10.40 -5.55
N SER A 186 1.64 -9.51 -6.33
CA SER A 186 0.22 -9.60 -6.68
C SER A 186 -0.10 -10.89 -7.47
N LYS A 187 0.67 -11.22 -8.51
CA LYS A 187 0.39 -12.38 -9.37
C LYS A 187 0.62 -13.71 -8.67
N THR A 188 1.54 -13.79 -7.70
CA THR A 188 1.97 -15.07 -7.10
C THR A 188 1.43 -15.32 -5.70
N GLU A 189 1.06 -14.29 -4.95
CA GLU A 189 0.65 -14.44 -3.56
C GLU A 189 -0.53 -13.54 -3.20
N LEU A 190 -0.42 -12.23 -3.41
CA LEU A 190 -1.33 -11.22 -2.85
C LEU A 190 -2.57 -10.99 -3.73
N LYS A 191 -3.30 -12.07 -4.00
CA LYS A 191 -4.62 -12.10 -4.66
C LYS A 191 -5.56 -13.04 -3.91
N TRP A 192 -6.83 -12.64 -3.81
CA TRP A 192 -7.81 -13.39 -3.04
C TRP A 192 -7.90 -14.85 -3.46
N ASP A 193 -7.97 -15.13 -4.76
CA ASP A 193 -8.09 -16.50 -5.28
C ASP A 193 -6.87 -17.38 -4.94
N ILE A 194 -5.70 -16.78 -4.73
CA ILE A 194 -4.49 -17.50 -4.30
C ILE A 194 -4.56 -17.75 -2.80
N GLN A 195 -4.87 -16.72 -2.01
CA GLN A 195 -4.98 -16.82 -0.56
C GLN A 195 -6.08 -17.79 -0.14
N PHE A 196 -7.25 -17.71 -0.77
CA PHE A 196 -8.39 -18.57 -0.51
C PHE A 196 -8.10 -20.04 -0.86
N ARG A 197 -7.35 -20.32 -1.93
CA ARG A 197 -6.92 -21.69 -2.27
C ARG A 197 -6.12 -22.35 -1.15
N LYS A 198 -5.30 -21.59 -0.40
CA LYS A 198 -4.58 -22.11 0.76
C LYS A 198 -5.55 -22.68 1.80
N VAL A 199 -6.68 -21.98 2.02
CA VAL A 199 -7.74 -22.39 2.96
C VAL A 199 -8.53 -23.57 2.44
N VAL A 200 -9.00 -23.50 1.19
CA VAL A 200 -9.84 -24.56 0.59
C VAL A 200 -9.15 -25.91 0.68
N SER A 201 -7.84 -25.98 0.48
CA SER A 201 -7.06 -27.22 0.59
C SER A 201 -7.12 -27.89 1.98
N ARG A 202 -7.55 -27.16 3.01
CA ARG A 202 -7.64 -27.64 4.40
C ARG A 202 -9.06 -27.76 4.93
N LEU A 203 -10.08 -27.37 4.16
CA LEU A 203 -11.47 -27.50 4.60
C LEU A 203 -11.90 -28.98 4.64
N PRO A 204 -12.63 -29.42 5.68
CA PRO A 204 -13.24 -30.75 5.68
C PRO A 204 -14.11 -30.94 4.43
N GLY A 205 -13.86 -32.01 3.67
CA GLY A 205 -14.62 -32.29 2.44
C GLY A 205 -14.18 -31.53 1.18
N ALA A 206 -13.02 -30.85 1.19
CA ALA A 206 -12.52 -30.09 0.03
C ALA A 206 -12.42 -30.87 -1.30
N ARG A 207 -12.31 -32.20 -1.27
CA ARG A 207 -12.41 -33.06 -2.47
C ARG A 207 -13.76 -32.95 -3.18
N ALA A 208 -14.85 -32.71 -2.45
CA ALA A 208 -16.19 -32.55 -3.03
C ALA A 208 -16.42 -31.14 -3.64
N LEU A 209 -15.66 -30.13 -3.20
CA LEU A 209 -15.81 -28.74 -3.65
C LEU A 209 -14.96 -28.38 -4.87
N THR A 210 -13.92 -29.17 -5.16
CA THR A 210 -12.89 -28.84 -6.18
C THR A 210 -13.02 -29.65 -7.47
N GLY A 211 -13.93 -30.62 -7.54
CA GLY A 211 -14.19 -31.41 -8.75
C GLY A 211 -13.01 -32.27 -9.25
N GLN A 212 -11.93 -32.39 -8.48
CA GLN A 212 -10.77 -33.20 -8.86
C GLN A 212 -10.90 -34.64 -8.36
N PRO A 213 -10.64 -35.66 -9.21
CA PRO A 213 -10.65 -37.05 -8.78
C PRO A 213 -9.51 -37.33 -7.78
N ALA A 214 -9.77 -38.25 -6.85
CA ALA A 214 -8.78 -38.67 -5.86
C ALA A 214 -7.52 -39.23 -6.55
N PRO A 215 -6.30 -38.96 -6.03
CA PRO A 215 -5.10 -39.62 -6.51
C PRO A 215 -5.19 -41.12 -6.23
N ALA A 216 -4.87 -41.91 -7.25
CA ALA A 216 -4.81 -43.37 -7.16
C ALA A 216 -3.72 -43.78 -6.15
N VAL A 217 -4.09 -44.72 -5.28
CA VAL A 217 -3.21 -45.36 -4.30
C VAL A 217 -2.22 -46.28 -5.01
#